data_AF-A0A257NXK4-F1
#
_entry.id   AF-A0A257NXK4-F1
#
_cell.length_a   1.000
_cell.length_b   1.000
_cell.length_c   1.000
_cell.angle_alpha   90.00
_cell.angle_beta   90.00
_cell.angle_gamma   90.00
#
_symmetry.space_group_name_H-M   'P 1'
#
loop_
_entity.id
_entity.type
_entity.pdbx_description
1 polymer ?
#
loop_
_entity_poly.entity_id
_entity_poly.type
_entity_poly.pdbx_seq_one_letter_code
_entity_poly.pdbx_strand_id
1 'polypeptide(L)'
;RPIPDNERRKIASFCNVRTEAVIPALDIDTIYAVPISYHEAGMDREVLRHFNLPFDSEPDVSRWSKIVDVVRAPEGDVRIAVVGKYTNLLDSYKSLAEALTHGGIANKVKVHLDWIDAQVFEQPNTVQQLQGVHGILVPGGFGERGTAGKIEAVRFARERRVPFLGICFGMQMAVIEAARNLANMPAASSTEFGPCDEPVVGLLTEWARGNDIERRRAGGDLGGTMRLGAFEAHLAEGSLVRKVYGGAAEISERHRHRYEVNIHYRDELEATGLRFSGLSPDGVLPEIIEYPDHPWFIGVQYHPELKSKPFAPHPLFEGFIAAAVRQSRLV
;
A
#
# COMPACT_ATOMS: atom_id res chain seq x y z
N ARG A 1 -17.43 23.09 17.20
CA ARG A 1 -17.63 24.30 18.06
C ARG A 1 -17.43 23.92 19.52
N PRO A 2 -16.87 24.79 20.37
CA PRO A 2 -16.73 24.50 21.80
C PRO A 2 -18.07 24.21 22.48
N ILE A 3 -18.08 23.31 23.46
CA ILE A 3 -19.25 23.01 24.29
C ILE A 3 -19.22 23.98 25.49
N PRO A 4 -20.26 24.80 25.72
CA PRO A 4 -20.29 25.70 26.88
C PRO A 4 -20.21 24.94 28.20
N ASP A 5 -19.50 25.49 29.19
CA ASP A 5 -19.31 24.85 30.49
C ASP A 5 -20.61 24.54 31.22
N ASN A 6 -21.63 25.38 31.05
CA ASN A 6 -22.96 25.14 31.63
C ASN A 6 -23.57 23.83 31.10
N GLU A 7 -23.45 23.57 29.80
CA GLU A 7 -23.96 22.34 29.20
C GLU A 7 -23.17 21.12 29.67
N ARG A 8 -21.84 21.26 29.84
CA ARG A 8 -21.00 20.21 30.44
C ARG A 8 -21.44 19.87 31.87
N ARG A 9 -21.71 20.88 32.71
CA ARG A 9 -22.21 20.67 34.09
C ARG A 9 -23.58 20.01 34.13
N LYS A 10 -24.49 20.37 33.22
CA LYS A 10 -25.81 19.71 33.12
C LYS A 10 -25.67 18.24 32.76
N ILE A 11 -24.86 17.90 31.75
CA ILE A 11 -24.58 16.52 31.37
C ILE A 11 -23.99 15.75 32.57
N ALA A 12 -23.01 16.34 33.25
CA ALA A 12 -22.40 15.74 34.45
C ALA A 12 -23.45 15.41 35.52
N SER A 13 -24.36 16.37 35.81
CA SER A 13 -25.45 16.19 36.77
C SER A 13 -26.46 15.14 36.32
N PHE A 14 -26.86 15.11 35.04
CA PHE A 14 -27.86 14.15 34.54
C PHE A 14 -27.30 12.72 34.44
N CYS A 15 -26.01 12.59 34.16
CA CYS A 15 -25.35 11.29 34.06
C CYS A 15 -24.71 10.83 35.37
N ASN A 16 -24.78 11.62 36.44
CA ASN A 16 -24.15 11.35 37.73
C ASN A 16 -22.64 11.05 37.61
N VAL A 17 -21.94 11.89 36.84
CA VAL A 17 -20.48 11.83 36.66
C VAL A 17 -19.84 13.15 37.08
N ARG A 18 -18.53 13.11 37.32
CA ARG A 18 -17.75 14.35 37.54
C ARG A 18 -17.78 15.23 36.29
N THR A 19 -17.70 16.55 36.48
CA THR A 19 -17.70 17.48 35.32
C THR A 19 -16.45 17.27 34.45
N GLU A 20 -15.33 16.95 35.08
CA GLU A 20 -14.06 16.65 34.41
C GLU A 20 -14.15 15.38 33.55
N ALA A 21 -15.04 14.44 33.90
CA ALA A 21 -15.32 13.23 33.11
C ALA A 21 -16.21 13.47 31.89
N VAL A 22 -16.76 14.69 31.72
CA VAL A 22 -17.49 15.09 30.52
C VAL A 22 -16.49 15.63 29.49
N ILE A 23 -15.94 14.71 28.69
CA ILE A 23 -14.91 14.97 27.68
C ILE A 23 -15.56 15.44 26.36
N PRO A 24 -15.28 16.66 25.87
CA PRO A 24 -15.75 17.11 24.56
C PRO A 24 -15.06 16.37 23.42
N ALA A 25 -15.82 15.61 22.64
CA ALA A 25 -15.36 15.02 21.38
C ALA A 25 -15.68 15.97 20.22
N LEU A 26 -14.81 16.96 20.00
CA LEU A 26 -14.99 17.95 18.96
C LEU A 26 -14.61 17.39 17.58
N ASP A 27 -15.32 17.81 16.53
CA ASP A 27 -14.87 17.59 15.16
C ASP A 27 -13.51 18.27 14.95
N ILE A 28 -12.59 17.54 14.34
CA ILE A 28 -11.23 17.99 14.05
C ILE A 28 -10.89 17.73 12.58
N ASP A 29 -9.93 18.51 12.07
CA ASP A 29 -9.49 18.52 10.68
C ASP A 29 -8.64 17.31 10.28
N THR A 30 -7.96 16.69 11.25
CA THR A 30 -7.16 15.49 11.02
C THR A 30 -7.20 14.53 12.20
N ILE A 31 -7.22 13.23 11.91
CA ILE A 31 -7.22 12.18 12.93
C ILE A 31 -5.98 12.24 13.85
N TYR A 32 -4.88 12.81 13.36
CA TYR A 32 -3.64 12.92 14.13
C TYR A 32 -3.69 14.00 15.23
N ALA A 33 -4.70 14.89 15.18
CA ALA A 33 -4.97 15.86 16.23
C ALA A 33 -5.90 15.31 17.33
N VAL A 34 -6.54 14.15 17.13
CA VAL A 34 -7.42 13.51 18.15
C VAL A 34 -6.68 13.35 19.48
N PRO A 35 -5.45 12.77 19.53
CA PRO A 35 -4.79 12.51 20.80
C PRO A 35 -4.46 13.79 21.56
N ILE A 36 -4.08 14.87 20.86
CA ILE A 36 -3.79 16.18 21.46
C ILE A 36 -5.07 16.79 22.03
N SER A 37 -6.15 16.81 21.25
CA SER A 37 -7.45 17.36 21.67
C SER A 37 -8.02 16.64 22.90
N TYR A 38 -7.94 15.31 22.95
CA TYR A 38 -8.40 14.56 24.11
C TYR A 38 -7.50 14.71 25.34
N HIS A 39 -6.20 14.86 25.14
CA HIS A 39 -5.26 15.16 26.23
C HIS A 39 -5.53 16.56 26.83
N GLU A 40 -5.71 17.58 25.98
CA GLU A 40 -6.10 18.94 26.40
C GLU A 40 -7.43 18.94 27.19
N ALA A 41 -8.38 18.10 26.77
CA ALA A 41 -9.65 17.89 27.47
C ALA A 41 -9.53 17.09 28.79
N GLY A 42 -8.37 16.48 29.07
CA GLY A 42 -8.10 15.70 30.28
C GLY A 42 -8.60 14.26 30.25
N MET A 43 -8.88 13.68 29.08
CA MET A 43 -9.41 12.31 28.94
C MET A 43 -8.51 11.26 29.59
N ASP A 44 -7.22 11.33 29.31
CA ASP A 44 -6.18 10.45 29.87
C ASP A 44 -6.09 10.56 31.39
N ARG A 45 -6.14 11.79 31.94
CA ARG A 45 -6.17 12.03 33.39
C ARG A 45 -7.41 11.41 34.05
N GLU A 46 -8.58 11.52 33.42
CA GLU A 46 -9.79 10.87 33.93
C GLU A 46 -9.69 9.35 33.94
N VAL A 47 -9.14 8.75 32.89
CA VAL A 47 -8.92 7.31 32.78
C VAL A 47 -7.93 6.83 33.85
N LEU A 48 -6.78 7.49 34.00
CA LEU A 48 -5.76 7.13 34.99
C LEU A 48 -6.32 7.24 36.42
N ARG A 49 -7.08 8.30 36.71
CA ARG A 49 -7.73 8.48 38.01
C ARG A 49 -8.78 7.40 38.30
N HIS A 50 -9.54 6.95 37.29
CA HIS A 50 -10.52 5.87 37.46
C HIS A 50 -9.85 4.55 37.89
N PHE A 51 -8.70 4.23 37.29
CA PHE A 51 -7.94 3.02 37.61
C PHE A 51 -6.94 3.19 38.77
N ASN A 52 -6.94 4.34 39.45
CA ASN A 52 -6.00 4.66 40.53
C ASN A 52 -4.53 4.51 40.11
N LEU A 53 -4.22 4.87 38.87
CA LEU A 53 -2.88 4.90 38.32
C LEU A 53 -2.25 6.29 38.52
N PRO A 54 -0.92 6.38 38.72
CA PRO A 54 -0.22 7.67 38.89
C PRO A 54 -0.25 8.48 37.59
N PHE A 55 -0.41 9.80 37.69
CA PHE A 55 -0.44 10.73 36.55
C PHE A 55 0.19 12.09 36.89
N ASP A 56 1.17 12.11 37.79
CA ASP A 56 1.81 13.34 38.29
C ASP A 56 2.72 14.03 37.24
N SER A 57 2.96 13.37 36.12
CA SER A 57 3.73 13.89 34.98
C SER A 57 2.84 14.02 33.74
N GLU A 58 2.99 15.13 33.01
CA GLU A 58 2.33 15.33 31.72
C GLU A 58 2.97 14.42 30.64
N PRO A 59 2.17 13.77 29.77
CA PRO A 59 2.67 12.94 28.68
C PRO A 59 3.33 13.80 27.58
N ASP A 60 4.39 13.28 26.99
CA ASP A 60 5.02 13.92 25.83
C ASP A 60 4.18 13.68 24.56
N VAL A 61 3.44 14.70 24.14
CA VAL A 61 2.65 14.71 22.90
C VAL A 61 3.41 15.29 21.70
N SER A 62 4.70 15.63 21.84
CA SER A 62 5.47 16.34 20.81
C SER A 62 5.53 15.60 19.47
N ARG A 63 5.49 14.26 19.48
CA ARG A 63 5.43 13.45 18.24
C ARG A 63 4.13 13.67 17.47
N TRP A 64 2.99 13.80 18.17
CA TRP A 64 1.71 14.12 17.54
C TRP A 64 1.71 15.56 17.02
N SER A 65 2.21 16.52 17.81
CA SER A 65 2.32 17.93 17.39
C SER A 65 3.08 18.06 16.08
N LYS A 66 4.26 17.42 15.96
CA LYS A 66 5.06 17.43 14.74
C LYS A 66 4.31 16.90 13.51
N ILE A 67 3.51 15.84 13.66
CA ILE A 67 2.70 15.31 12.55
C ILE A 67 1.60 16.28 12.18
N VAL A 68 0.89 16.83 13.16
CA VAL A 68 -0.17 17.81 12.95
C VAL A 68 0.37 19.05 12.23
N ASP A 69 1.56 19.52 12.61
CA ASP A 69 2.23 20.66 11.96
C ASP A 69 2.50 20.37 10.48
N VAL A 70 3.06 19.20 10.16
CA VAL A 70 3.33 18.80 8.77
C VAL A 70 2.03 18.65 7.96
N VAL A 71 0.98 18.10 8.55
CA VAL A 71 -0.30 17.89 7.86
C VAL A 71 -1.03 19.20 7.61
N ARG A 72 -0.95 20.16 8.54
CA ARG A 72 -1.59 21.48 8.43
C ARG A 72 -0.77 22.47 7.59
N ALA A 73 0.56 22.36 7.61
CA ALA A 73 1.47 23.25 6.91
C ALA A 73 2.56 22.46 6.15
N PRO A 74 2.19 21.75 5.07
CA PRO A 74 3.13 21.00 4.23
C PRO A 74 4.04 21.95 3.44
N GLU A 75 5.27 21.52 3.15
CA GLU A 75 6.27 22.29 2.38
C GLU A 75 6.02 22.23 0.85
N GLY A 76 5.07 21.42 0.41
CA GLY A 76 4.66 21.28 -0.99
C GLY A 76 3.59 20.21 -1.17
N ASP A 77 3.27 19.88 -2.41
CA ASP A 77 2.26 18.88 -2.74
C ASP A 77 2.70 17.94 -3.87
N VAL A 78 2.11 16.74 -3.87
CA VAL A 78 2.25 15.77 -4.95
C VAL A 78 0.91 15.12 -5.29
N ARG A 79 0.69 14.82 -6.57
CA ARG A 79 -0.50 14.09 -7.05
C ARG A 79 -0.14 12.65 -7.35
N ILE A 80 -0.86 11.72 -6.74
CA ILE A 80 -0.68 10.28 -6.91
C ILE A 80 -1.98 9.70 -7.48
N ALA A 81 -1.89 9.06 -8.65
CA ALA A 81 -2.99 8.29 -9.18
C ALA A 81 -3.07 6.94 -8.49
N VAL A 82 -4.24 6.59 -7.95
CA VAL A 82 -4.53 5.25 -7.43
C VAL A 82 -5.50 4.56 -8.37
N VAL A 83 -5.00 3.59 -9.13
CA VAL A 83 -5.75 2.92 -10.21
C VAL A 83 -6.39 1.63 -9.66
N GLY A 84 -7.58 1.79 -9.07
CA GLY A 84 -8.29 0.76 -8.33
C GLY A 84 -9.54 0.23 -9.04
N LYS A 85 -10.24 -0.71 -8.38
CA LYS A 85 -11.53 -1.25 -8.85
C LYS A 85 -12.73 -0.57 -8.17
N TYR A 86 -12.56 -0.10 -6.93
CA TYR A 86 -13.64 0.42 -6.09
C TYR A 86 -13.38 1.88 -5.68
N THR A 87 -13.40 2.81 -6.62
CA THR A 87 -13.19 4.24 -6.33
C THR A 87 -14.36 4.90 -5.60
N ASN A 88 -15.55 4.30 -5.67
CA ASN A 88 -16.75 4.82 -5.02
C ASN A 88 -16.86 4.47 -3.52
N LEU A 89 -16.03 3.54 -3.02
CA LEU A 89 -15.99 3.15 -1.60
C LEU A 89 -14.56 3.22 -1.09
N LEU A 90 -14.10 4.44 -0.83
CA LEU A 90 -12.72 4.76 -0.42
C LEU A 90 -12.29 4.04 0.86
N ASP A 91 -13.24 3.66 1.74
CA ASP A 91 -12.96 2.89 2.95
C ASP A 91 -12.32 1.52 2.65
N SER A 92 -12.57 0.95 1.47
CA SER A 92 -11.91 -0.27 1.00
C SER A 92 -10.39 -0.11 0.90
N TYR A 93 -9.91 1.13 0.80
CA TYR A 93 -8.51 1.50 0.67
C TYR A 93 -8.00 2.33 1.86
N LYS A 94 -8.66 2.28 3.03
CA LYS A 94 -8.29 3.12 4.18
C LYS A 94 -6.82 2.99 4.58
N SER A 95 -6.32 1.77 4.78
CA SER A 95 -4.91 1.55 5.13
C SER A 95 -3.94 2.07 4.06
N LEU A 96 -4.32 1.96 2.79
CA LEU A 96 -3.52 2.45 1.67
C LEU A 96 -3.47 3.98 1.64
N ALA A 97 -4.62 4.64 1.81
CA ALA A 97 -4.69 6.10 1.87
C ALA A 97 -3.89 6.66 3.07
N GLU A 98 -3.96 6.01 4.23
CA GLU A 98 -3.15 6.36 5.40
C GLU A 98 -1.65 6.13 5.13
N ALA A 99 -1.27 5.02 4.50
CA ALA A 99 0.13 4.75 4.19
C ALA A 99 0.73 5.77 3.21
N LEU A 100 -0.03 6.22 2.22
CA LEU A 100 0.36 7.33 1.34
C LEU A 100 0.47 8.65 2.11
N THR A 101 -0.47 8.93 3.01
CA THR A 101 -0.41 10.10 3.90
C THR A 101 0.83 10.06 4.79
N HIS A 102 1.20 8.90 5.33
CA HIS A 102 2.43 8.71 6.10
C HIS A 102 3.68 8.97 5.25
N GLY A 103 3.69 8.54 3.98
CA GLY A 103 4.76 8.89 3.03
C GLY A 103 4.85 10.40 2.79
N GLY A 104 3.70 11.08 2.72
CA GLY A 104 3.60 12.55 2.71
C GLY A 104 4.20 13.20 3.95
N ILE A 105 3.83 12.71 5.14
CA ILE A 105 4.37 13.19 6.42
C ILE A 105 5.90 13.06 6.47
N ALA A 106 6.45 11.90 6.05
CA ALA A 106 7.89 11.66 6.01
C ALA A 106 8.63 12.64 5.09
N ASN A 107 8.00 13.02 3.98
CA ASN A 107 8.55 13.92 2.97
C ASN A 107 8.08 15.38 3.15
N LYS A 108 7.32 15.67 4.20
CA LYS A 108 6.69 16.97 4.48
C LYS A 108 5.87 17.57 3.33
N VAL A 109 5.18 16.72 2.57
CA VAL A 109 4.32 17.14 1.47
C VAL A 109 2.89 16.66 1.65
N LYS A 110 1.95 17.38 1.07
CA LYS A 110 0.56 16.94 0.94
C LYS A 110 0.42 15.99 -0.23
N VAL A 111 -0.13 14.80 0.02
CA VAL A 111 -0.43 13.83 -1.02
C VAL A 111 -1.89 13.99 -1.47
N HIS A 112 -2.07 14.41 -2.72
CA HIS A 112 -3.36 14.44 -3.39
C HIS A 112 -3.60 13.10 -4.08
N LEU A 113 -4.67 12.42 -3.70
CA LEU A 113 -5.02 11.10 -4.25
C LEU A 113 -6.07 11.24 -5.34
N ASP A 114 -5.66 10.95 -6.57
CA ASP A 114 -6.55 10.87 -7.73
C ASP A 114 -7.01 9.42 -7.87
N TRP A 115 -8.21 9.12 -7.36
CA TRP A 115 -8.80 7.78 -7.42
C TRP A 115 -9.41 7.52 -8.80
N ILE A 116 -8.83 6.59 -9.55
CA ILE A 116 -9.25 6.29 -10.93
C ILE A 116 -9.73 4.84 -11.02
N ASP A 117 -10.92 4.64 -11.58
CA ASP A 117 -11.42 3.31 -11.88
C ASP A 117 -10.62 2.75 -13.06
N ALA A 118 -9.95 1.62 -12.84
CA ALA A 118 -9.13 0.97 -13.84
C ALA A 118 -9.90 0.67 -15.14
N GLN A 119 -11.22 0.44 -15.09
CA GLN A 119 -12.00 0.18 -16.30
C GLN A 119 -12.02 1.34 -17.29
N VAL A 120 -11.77 2.56 -16.83
CA VAL A 120 -11.63 3.72 -17.71
C VAL A 120 -10.51 3.49 -18.73
N PHE A 121 -9.42 2.83 -18.32
CA PHE A 121 -8.27 2.54 -19.16
C PHE A 121 -8.44 1.32 -20.08
N GLU A 122 -9.59 0.66 -20.05
CA GLU A 122 -9.94 -0.37 -21.05
C GLU A 122 -10.44 0.26 -22.36
N GLN A 123 -10.73 1.56 -22.34
CA GLN A 123 -11.12 2.34 -23.52
C GLN A 123 -9.89 2.99 -24.18
N PRO A 124 -9.84 3.12 -25.52
CA PRO A 124 -8.74 3.80 -26.19
C PRO A 124 -8.57 5.27 -25.73
N ASN A 125 -7.32 5.74 -25.69
CA ASN A 125 -6.92 7.14 -25.40
C ASN A 125 -7.25 7.67 -24.00
N THR A 126 -7.76 6.86 -23.08
CA THR A 126 -8.11 7.33 -21.73
C THR A 126 -6.93 7.37 -20.77
N VAL A 127 -5.83 6.65 -21.05
CA VAL A 127 -4.58 6.68 -20.27
C VAL A 127 -3.98 8.09 -20.16
N GLN A 128 -4.39 9.03 -21.02
CA GLN A 128 -4.02 10.45 -20.93
C GLN A 128 -4.49 11.11 -19.63
N GLN A 129 -5.48 10.55 -18.93
CA GLN A 129 -5.89 11.03 -17.61
C GLN A 129 -4.77 10.88 -16.56
N LEU A 130 -3.77 10.02 -16.80
CA LEU A 130 -2.58 9.90 -15.97
C LEU A 130 -1.54 11.00 -16.26
N GLN A 131 -1.78 11.91 -17.21
CA GLN A 131 -0.85 13.01 -17.48
C GLN A 131 -0.76 13.97 -16.30
N GLY A 132 0.49 14.35 -15.98
CA GLY A 132 0.82 15.27 -14.91
C GLY A 132 0.73 14.70 -13.50
N VAL A 133 0.39 13.42 -13.31
CA VAL A 133 0.51 12.78 -11.99
C VAL A 133 1.99 12.55 -11.69
N HIS A 134 2.37 12.65 -10.42
CA HIS A 134 3.76 12.53 -9.99
C HIS A 134 4.13 11.09 -9.58
N GLY A 135 3.14 10.23 -9.41
CA GLY A 135 3.30 8.80 -9.17
C GLY A 135 2.02 8.03 -9.44
N ILE A 136 2.15 6.75 -9.76
CA ILE A 136 1.05 5.83 -10.05
C ILE A 136 1.13 4.65 -9.09
N LEU A 137 0.03 4.34 -8.42
CA LEU A 137 -0.10 3.18 -7.56
C LEU A 137 -1.22 2.27 -8.07
N VAL A 138 -0.91 1.00 -8.27
CA VAL A 138 -1.90 -0.05 -8.55
C VAL A 138 -2.04 -0.92 -7.31
N PRO A 139 -3.18 -0.85 -6.59
CA PRO A 139 -3.36 -1.57 -5.35
C PRO A 139 -3.73 -3.04 -5.59
N GLY A 140 -3.83 -3.78 -4.49
CA GLY A 140 -4.43 -5.11 -4.50
C GLY A 140 -5.85 -5.11 -5.06
N GLY A 141 -6.26 -6.25 -5.60
CA GLY A 141 -7.57 -6.46 -6.19
C GLY A 141 -7.87 -7.95 -6.31
N PHE A 142 -9.13 -8.25 -6.64
CA PHE A 142 -9.59 -9.62 -6.86
C PHE A 142 -10.45 -9.68 -8.12
N GLY A 143 -10.25 -10.76 -8.88
CA GLY A 143 -10.97 -11.07 -10.10
C GLY A 143 -10.56 -10.22 -11.32
N GLU A 144 -11.10 -10.61 -12.47
CA GLU A 144 -10.68 -10.15 -13.80
C GLU A 144 -11.05 -8.68 -14.12
N ARG A 145 -12.11 -8.15 -13.53
CA ARG A 145 -12.62 -6.81 -13.87
C ARG A 145 -11.59 -5.70 -13.60
N GLY A 146 -11.30 -4.88 -14.61
CA GLY A 146 -10.35 -3.77 -14.53
C GLY A 146 -8.88 -4.17 -14.73
N THR A 147 -8.61 -5.44 -15.06
CA THR A 147 -7.24 -5.97 -15.24
C THR A 147 -6.54 -5.32 -16.43
N ALA A 148 -7.19 -5.25 -17.58
CA ALA A 148 -6.60 -4.65 -18.78
C ALA A 148 -6.24 -3.17 -18.55
N GLY A 149 -7.12 -2.42 -17.89
CA GLY A 149 -6.83 -1.03 -17.57
C GLY A 149 -5.71 -0.82 -16.53
N LYS A 150 -5.55 -1.75 -15.58
CA LYS A 150 -4.37 -1.73 -14.69
C LYS A 150 -3.08 -1.98 -15.45
N ILE A 151 -3.08 -2.96 -16.36
CA ILE A 151 -1.93 -3.26 -17.24
C ILE A 151 -1.55 -2.01 -18.05
N GLU A 152 -2.51 -1.30 -18.62
CA GLU A 152 -2.27 -0.04 -19.33
C GLU A 152 -1.70 1.06 -18.43
N ALA A 153 -2.15 1.16 -17.17
CA ALA A 153 -1.58 2.09 -16.20
C ALA A 153 -0.13 1.74 -15.84
N VAL A 154 0.20 0.45 -15.69
CA VAL A 154 1.60 0.01 -15.50
C VAL A 154 2.44 0.39 -16.70
N ARG A 155 1.97 0.08 -17.91
CA ARG A 155 2.65 0.39 -19.16
C ARG A 155 2.94 1.88 -19.27
N PHE A 156 1.94 2.71 -19.00
CA PHE A 156 2.09 4.17 -18.98
C PHE A 156 3.18 4.59 -18.00
N ALA A 157 3.18 4.05 -16.78
CA ALA A 157 4.18 4.39 -15.78
C ALA A 157 5.60 4.02 -16.25
N ARG A 158 5.78 2.80 -16.77
CA ARG A 158 7.05 2.27 -17.30
C ARG A 158 7.57 3.10 -18.47
N GLU A 159 6.74 3.34 -19.48
CA GLU A 159 7.13 4.05 -20.71
C GLU A 159 7.35 5.55 -20.48
N ARG A 160 6.56 6.18 -19.60
CA ARG A 160 6.68 7.61 -19.26
C ARG A 160 7.62 7.90 -18.10
N ARG A 161 8.26 6.85 -17.55
CA ARG A 161 9.20 6.94 -16.43
C ARG A 161 8.59 7.58 -15.17
N VAL A 162 7.28 7.43 -14.97
CA VAL A 162 6.55 7.95 -13.81
C VAL A 162 6.72 6.98 -12.66
N PRO A 163 7.10 7.43 -11.43
CA PRO A 163 7.21 6.57 -10.27
C PRO A 163 6.03 5.61 -10.11
N PHE A 164 6.31 4.32 -9.92
CA PHE A 164 5.28 3.27 -9.89
C PHE A 164 5.40 2.35 -8.67
N LEU A 165 4.29 2.18 -7.93
CA LEU A 165 4.14 1.18 -6.86
C LEU A 165 3.00 0.19 -7.18
N GLY A 166 3.34 -1.08 -7.41
CA GLY A 166 2.36 -2.16 -7.53
C GLY A 166 2.25 -2.96 -6.24
N ILE A 167 1.05 -3.16 -5.70
CA ILE A 167 0.82 -3.92 -4.45
C ILE A 167 -0.02 -5.16 -4.76
N CYS A 168 0.47 -6.34 -4.38
CA CYS A 168 -0.15 -7.64 -4.56
C CYS A 168 -0.57 -7.82 -6.03
N PHE A 169 -1.86 -7.70 -6.33
CA PHE A 169 -2.38 -7.70 -7.71
C PHE A 169 -1.68 -6.68 -8.62
N GLY A 170 -1.27 -5.51 -8.10
CA GLY A 170 -0.51 -4.53 -8.89
C GLY A 170 0.86 -5.03 -9.36
N MET A 171 1.55 -5.85 -8.56
CA MET A 171 2.78 -6.52 -8.99
C MET A 171 2.49 -7.55 -10.08
N GLN A 172 1.45 -8.36 -9.91
CA GLN A 172 1.03 -9.34 -10.91
C GLN A 172 0.69 -8.67 -12.26
N MET A 173 0.00 -7.53 -12.23
CA MET A 173 -0.30 -6.77 -13.45
C MET A 173 0.98 -6.26 -14.13
N ALA A 174 2.00 -5.89 -13.36
CA ALA A 174 3.27 -5.47 -13.91
C ALA A 174 4.08 -6.62 -14.53
N VAL A 175 3.99 -7.83 -13.97
CA VAL A 175 4.56 -9.03 -14.59
C VAL A 175 3.84 -9.36 -15.91
N ILE A 176 2.50 -9.33 -15.92
CA ILE A 176 1.72 -9.58 -17.14
C ILE A 176 2.01 -8.50 -18.20
N GLU A 177 2.15 -7.23 -17.81
CA GLU A 177 2.52 -6.14 -18.71
C GLU A 177 3.90 -6.38 -19.36
N ALA A 178 4.89 -6.77 -18.56
CA ALA A 178 6.23 -7.08 -19.03
C ALA A 178 6.23 -8.28 -20.00
N ALA A 179 5.52 -9.36 -19.63
CA ALA A 179 5.40 -10.54 -20.46
C ALA A 179 4.80 -10.22 -21.84
N ARG A 180 3.68 -9.49 -21.86
CA ARG A 180 2.95 -9.15 -23.09
C ARG A 180 3.70 -8.19 -23.98
N ASN A 181 4.31 -7.15 -23.41
CA ASN A 181 4.83 -6.02 -24.18
C ASN A 181 6.34 -6.09 -24.42
N LEU A 182 7.09 -6.84 -23.59
CA LEU A 182 8.55 -6.89 -23.65
C LEU A 182 9.10 -8.30 -23.89
N ALA A 183 8.45 -9.35 -23.37
CA ALA A 183 8.94 -10.73 -23.48
C ALA A 183 8.35 -11.52 -24.66
N ASN A 184 7.60 -10.86 -25.57
CA ASN A 184 6.91 -11.49 -26.71
C ASN A 184 5.92 -12.61 -26.32
N MET A 185 5.26 -12.47 -25.16
CA MET A 185 4.23 -13.40 -24.66
C MET A 185 2.84 -12.72 -24.68
N PRO A 186 2.25 -12.48 -25.86
CA PRO A 186 1.00 -11.72 -25.97
C PRO A 186 -0.19 -12.40 -25.31
N ALA A 187 -0.13 -13.72 -25.07
CA ALA A 187 -1.17 -14.49 -24.40
C ALA A 187 -0.96 -14.59 -22.88
N ALA A 188 0.13 -14.02 -22.34
CA ALA A 188 0.45 -14.07 -20.92
C ALA A 188 -0.71 -13.61 -20.04
N SER A 189 -1.08 -14.41 -19.05
CA SER A 189 -2.23 -14.11 -18.19
C SER A 189 -2.09 -14.76 -16.80
N SER A 190 -3.12 -14.56 -15.98
CA SER A 190 -3.29 -15.24 -14.70
C SER A 190 -4.31 -16.36 -14.83
N THR A 191 -4.04 -17.52 -14.23
CA THR A 191 -5.05 -18.59 -14.10
C THR A 191 -6.23 -18.18 -13.22
N GLU A 192 -6.12 -17.08 -12.47
CA GLU A 192 -7.25 -16.44 -11.77
C GLU A 192 -8.39 -16.04 -12.71
N PHE A 193 -8.06 -15.69 -13.96
CA PHE A 193 -9.04 -15.26 -14.96
C PHE A 193 -9.56 -16.42 -15.82
N GLY A 194 -9.09 -17.64 -15.57
CA GLY A 194 -9.41 -18.84 -16.33
C GLY A 194 -8.19 -19.47 -17.00
N PRO A 195 -8.38 -20.59 -17.73
CA PRO A 195 -7.30 -21.25 -18.45
C PRO A 195 -6.64 -20.29 -19.46
N CYS A 196 -5.31 -20.27 -19.48
CA CYS A 196 -4.52 -19.49 -20.44
C CYS A 196 -3.28 -20.29 -20.86
N ASP A 197 -2.78 -20.01 -22.06
CA ASP A 197 -1.64 -20.73 -22.65
C ASP A 197 -0.31 -20.34 -22.00
N GLU A 198 -0.21 -19.10 -21.51
CA GLU A 198 0.98 -18.51 -20.90
C GLU A 198 0.66 -18.05 -19.45
N PRO A 199 0.51 -18.97 -18.48
CA PRO A 199 0.17 -18.65 -17.10
C PRO A 199 1.38 -18.12 -16.32
N VAL A 200 1.69 -16.83 -16.52
CA VAL A 200 2.76 -16.12 -15.79
C VAL A 200 2.37 -15.84 -14.33
N VAL A 201 1.08 -15.90 -14.01
CA VAL A 201 0.55 -15.88 -12.64
C VAL A 201 -0.40 -17.06 -12.47
N GLY A 202 -0.31 -17.76 -11.35
CA GLY A 202 -1.19 -18.90 -11.10
C GLY A 202 -1.09 -19.44 -9.67
N LEU A 203 -1.76 -20.56 -9.39
CA LEU A 203 -1.64 -21.20 -8.08
C LEU A 203 -0.34 -22.00 -8.02
N LEU A 204 0.38 -21.96 -6.89
CA LEU A 204 1.64 -22.71 -6.72
C LEU A 204 1.51 -24.20 -7.09
N THR A 205 0.36 -24.82 -6.80
CA THR A 205 0.07 -26.22 -7.11
C THR A 205 -0.06 -26.53 -8.61
N GLU A 206 -0.15 -25.52 -9.49
CA GLU A 206 -0.32 -25.70 -10.93
C GLU A 206 1.00 -26.03 -11.62
N TRP A 207 2.13 -25.48 -11.16
CA TRP A 207 3.45 -25.77 -11.69
C TRP A 207 4.32 -26.67 -10.79
N ALA A 208 4.01 -26.79 -9.48
CA ALA A 208 4.67 -27.79 -8.62
C ALA A 208 4.39 -29.25 -9.08
N ARG A 209 3.30 -29.49 -9.82
CA ARG A 209 2.93 -30.79 -10.38
C ARG A 209 3.88 -31.31 -11.48
N GLY A 210 4.85 -30.51 -11.90
CA GLY A 210 5.88 -30.94 -12.84
C GLY A 210 6.75 -32.10 -12.33
N ASN A 211 6.82 -32.34 -11.00
CA ASN A 211 7.63 -33.44 -10.45
C ASN A 211 7.11 -34.17 -9.20
N ASP A 212 6.01 -33.78 -8.54
CA ASP A 212 5.43 -34.60 -7.46
C ASP A 212 3.90 -34.45 -7.32
N ILE A 213 3.22 -35.59 -7.18
CA ILE A 213 1.76 -35.73 -7.15
C ILE A 213 1.29 -35.69 -5.69
N GLU A 214 0.83 -34.54 -5.20
CA GLU A 214 0.06 -34.51 -3.96
C GLU A 214 -1.37 -35.03 -4.18
N ARG A 215 -1.68 -36.16 -3.51
CA ARG A 215 -2.98 -36.83 -3.50
C ARG A 215 -4.05 -35.92 -2.89
N ARG A 216 -4.95 -35.39 -3.71
CA ARG A 216 -6.13 -34.64 -3.25
C ARG A 216 -7.07 -35.58 -2.46
N ARG A 217 -7.50 -35.16 -1.26
CA ARG A 217 -8.65 -35.78 -0.58
C ARG A 217 -9.94 -35.23 -1.17
N ALA A 218 -10.90 -36.12 -1.44
CA ALA A 218 -12.21 -35.76 -1.97
C ALA A 218 -12.98 -34.90 -0.96
N GLY A 219 -13.21 -33.63 -1.29
CA GLY A 219 -14.12 -32.73 -0.55
C GLY A 219 -13.54 -31.42 0.00
N GLY A 220 -12.31 -30.99 -0.34
CA GLY A 220 -11.72 -29.78 0.23
C GLY A 220 -10.82 -28.98 -0.70
N ASP A 221 -10.95 -27.65 -0.58
CA ASP A 221 -10.20 -26.53 -1.17
C ASP A 221 -10.33 -26.22 -2.67
N LEU A 222 -10.92 -25.05 -2.94
CA LEU A 222 -10.66 -24.25 -4.13
C LEU A 222 -9.14 -23.98 -4.14
N GLY A 223 -8.42 -24.60 -5.08
CA GLY A 223 -6.99 -24.90 -5.01
C GLY A 223 -6.03 -23.76 -4.59
N GLY A 224 -4.85 -24.18 -4.14
CA GLY A 224 -3.76 -23.33 -3.62
C GLY A 224 -3.96 -22.89 -2.17
N THR A 225 -2.93 -23.04 -1.34
CA THR A 225 -2.93 -22.57 0.05
C THR A 225 -2.90 -21.04 0.11
N MET A 226 -3.86 -20.42 0.79
CA MET A 226 -3.87 -18.97 1.03
C MET A 226 -2.65 -18.55 1.85
N ARG A 227 -1.83 -17.64 1.31
CA ARG A 227 -0.79 -16.97 2.10
C ARG A 227 -1.42 -15.80 2.85
N LEU A 228 -1.55 -15.98 4.16
CA LEU A 228 -2.16 -15.01 5.05
C LEU A 228 -1.23 -14.75 6.25
N GLY A 229 -0.86 -13.48 6.47
CA GLY A 229 0.01 -13.09 7.58
C GLY A 229 1.43 -12.78 7.12
N ALA A 230 2.39 -12.80 8.06
CA ALA A 230 3.76 -12.38 7.79
C ALA A 230 4.59 -13.50 7.14
N PHE A 231 5.30 -13.17 6.07
CA PHE A 231 6.26 -14.06 5.40
C PHE A 231 7.57 -13.30 5.17
N GLU A 232 8.68 -14.03 5.14
CA GLU A 232 10.02 -13.48 4.91
C GLU A 232 10.32 -13.35 3.42
N ALA A 233 11.17 -12.38 3.07
CA ALA A 233 11.70 -12.20 1.73
C ALA A 233 13.18 -11.78 1.80
N HIS A 234 14.01 -12.40 0.95
CA HIS A 234 15.43 -12.08 0.79
C HIS A 234 15.60 -11.06 -0.34
N LEU A 235 16.25 -9.94 -0.05
CA LEU A 235 16.43 -8.82 -0.95
C LEU A 235 17.77 -8.89 -1.70
N ALA A 236 17.71 -8.79 -3.01
CA ALA A 236 18.88 -8.86 -3.87
C ALA A 236 19.84 -7.69 -3.60
N GLU A 237 21.15 -7.96 -3.59
CA GLU A 237 22.17 -6.93 -3.41
C GLU A 237 22.14 -5.90 -4.55
N GLY A 238 22.37 -4.63 -4.20
CA GLY A 238 22.31 -3.51 -5.15
C GLY A 238 20.91 -3.19 -5.69
N SER A 239 19.85 -3.84 -5.20
CA SER A 239 18.47 -3.51 -5.61
C SER A 239 18.02 -2.17 -5.02
N LEU A 240 17.09 -1.51 -5.73
CA LEU A 240 16.46 -0.30 -5.23
C LEU A 240 15.66 -0.61 -3.96
N VAL A 241 14.93 -1.73 -3.93
CA VAL A 241 14.16 -2.12 -2.75
C VAL A 241 15.03 -2.34 -1.51
N ARG A 242 16.21 -2.98 -1.64
CA ARG A 242 17.15 -3.13 -0.51
C ARG A 242 17.61 -1.78 0.02
N LYS A 243 17.89 -0.82 -0.86
CA LYS A 243 18.21 0.56 -0.45
C LYS A 243 17.04 1.23 0.25
N VAL A 244 15.81 1.05 -0.25
CA VAL A 244 14.59 1.58 0.39
C VAL A 244 14.40 1.01 1.80
N TYR A 245 14.69 -0.28 2.01
CA TYR A 245 14.68 -0.91 3.33
C TYR A 245 15.97 -0.69 4.15
N GLY A 246 16.74 0.36 3.87
CA GLY A 246 17.91 0.73 4.68
C GLY A 246 19.09 -0.25 4.60
N GLY A 247 19.18 -1.05 3.54
CA GLY A 247 20.25 -2.04 3.32
C GLY A 247 19.95 -3.45 3.85
N ALA A 248 18.77 -3.67 4.43
CA ALA A 248 18.37 -4.97 4.96
C ALA A 248 18.44 -6.06 3.88
N ALA A 249 19.09 -7.19 4.20
CA ALA A 249 19.14 -8.35 3.31
C ALA A 249 17.84 -9.17 3.37
N GLU A 250 17.10 -9.06 4.47
CA GLU A 250 15.90 -9.84 4.76
C GLU A 250 14.82 -8.93 5.34
N ILE A 251 13.57 -9.14 4.94
CA ILE A 251 12.40 -8.41 5.44
C ILE A 251 11.27 -9.39 5.75
N SER A 252 10.28 -8.96 6.54
CA SER A 252 9.07 -9.74 6.82
C SER A 252 7.83 -8.90 6.57
N GLU A 253 6.94 -9.33 5.68
CA GLU A 253 5.81 -8.54 5.18
C GLU A 253 4.49 -9.33 5.16
N ARG A 254 3.36 -8.62 5.17
CA ARG A 254 2.03 -9.25 5.30
C ARG A 254 1.41 -9.59 3.96
N HIS A 255 1.03 -10.84 3.77
CA HIS A 255 0.36 -11.36 2.58
C HIS A 255 -1.12 -11.62 2.82
N ARG A 256 -1.89 -11.54 1.73
CA ARG A 256 -3.29 -11.98 1.64
C ARG A 256 -3.64 -12.32 0.18
N HIS A 257 -3.06 -13.38 -0.34
CA HIS A 257 -3.28 -13.81 -1.73
C HIS A 257 -3.09 -15.32 -1.88
N ARG A 258 -3.50 -15.85 -3.04
CA ARG A 258 -3.34 -17.28 -3.41
C ARG A 258 -2.54 -17.49 -4.68
N TYR A 259 -2.56 -16.49 -5.56
CA TYR A 259 -1.94 -16.53 -6.87
C TYR A 259 -0.54 -15.94 -6.77
N GLU A 260 0.42 -16.68 -7.29
CA GLU A 260 1.83 -16.37 -7.26
C GLU A 260 2.32 -16.06 -8.68
N VAL A 261 3.40 -15.29 -8.78
CA VAL A 261 4.13 -15.18 -10.05
C VAL A 261 4.86 -16.48 -10.29
N ASN A 262 4.71 -17.03 -11.50
CA ASN A 262 5.34 -18.27 -11.87
C ASN A 262 6.83 -18.05 -12.19
N ILE A 263 7.70 -18.50 -11.29
CA ILE A 263 9.16 -18.36 -11.38
C ILE A 263 9.76 -19.02 -12.63
N HIS A 264 9.05 -19.93 -13.31
CA HIS A 264 9.53 -20.55 -14.54
C HIS A 264 9.70 -19.57 -15.70
N TYR A 265 9.01 -18.42 -15.67
CA TYR A 265 9.16 -17.34 -16.66
C TYR A 265 10.25 -16.32 -16.28
N ARG A 266 11.07 -16.64 -15.26
CA ARG A 266 12.05 -15.70 -14.72
C ARG A 266 13.04 -15.24 -15.79
N ASP A 267 13.62 -16.17 -16.54
CA ASP A 267 14.72 -15.84 -17.47
C ASP A 267 14.21 -14.96 -18.62
N GLU A 268 13.03 -15.26 -19.16
CA GLU A 268 12.38 -14.47 -20.21
C GLU A 268 11.99 -13.08 -19.71
N LEU A 269 11.52 -12.96 -18.47
CA LEU A 269 11.18 -11.67 -17.87
C LEU A 269 12.43 -10.87 -17.51
N GLU A 270 13.48 -11.48 -16.96
CA GLU A 270 14.73 -10.79 -16.63
C GLU A 270 15.48 -10.30 -17.88
N ALA A 271 15.34 -10.99 -19.01
CA ALA A 271 15.85 -10.55 -20.30
C ALA A 271 15.22 -9.22 -20.79
N THR A 272 14.06 -8.82 -20.25
CA THR A 272 13.40 -7.54 -20.58
C THR A 272 13.93 -6.34 -19.77
N GLY A 273 14.82 -6.58 -18.81
CA GLY A 273 15.30 -5.59 -17.85
C GLY A 273 14.47 -5.50 -16.56
N LEU A 274 13.38 -6.28 -16.45
CA LEU A 274 12.73 -6.52 -15.16
C LEU A 274 13.70 -7.30 -14.26
N ARG A 275 13.70 -7.05 -12.96
CA ARG A 275 14.51 -7.77 -11.99
C ARG A 275 13.65 -8.33 -10.88
N PHE A 276 13.82 -9.61 -10.57
CA PHE A 276 13.26 -10.18 -9.33
C PHE A 276 14.17 -9.81 -8.16
N SER A 277 13.85 -8.69 -7.50
CA SER A 277 14.68 -8.07 -6.47
C SER A 277 14.38 -8.58 -5.06
N GLY A 278 13.32 -9.38 -4.88
CA GLY A 278 12.99 -10.04 -3.63
C GLY A 278 12.35 -11.39 -3.90
N LEU A 279 12.86 -12.43 -3.25
CA LEU A 279 12.33 -13.80 -3.34
C LEU A 279 12.03 -14.32 -1.93
N SER A 280 11.17 -15.33 -1.82
CA SER A 280 11.05 -16.12 -0.60
C SER A 280 12.40 -16.74 -0.21
N PRO A 281 12.62 -17.13 1.06
CA PRO A 281 13.90 -17.69 1.51
C PRO A 281 14.36 -18.94 0.75
N ASP A 282 13.42 -19.73 0.22
CA ASP A 282 13.67 -20.91 -0.61
C ASP A 282 13.94 -20.57 -2.10
N GLY A 283 13.81 -19.30 -2.49
CA GLY A 283 14.05 -18.81 -3.85
C GLY A 283 12.93 -19.12 -4.86
N VAL A 284 11.79 -19.67 -4.41
CA VAL A 284 10.73 -20.18 -5.30
C VAL A 284 9.68 -19.12 -5.62
N LEU A 285 9.37 -18.22 -4.70
CA LEU A 285 8.30 -17.24 -4.84
C LEU A 285 8.86 -15.84 -5.07
N PRO A 286 8.56 -15.22 -6.22
CA PRO A 286 8.75 -13.79 -6.42
C PRO A 286 7.95 -12.95 -5.43
N GLU A 287 8.65 -12.20 -4.58
CA GLU A 287 8.02 -11.29 -3.62
C GLU A 287 8.08 -9.83 -4.08
N ILE A 288 9.10 -9.49 -4.88
CA ILE A 288 9.37 -8.12 -5.32
C ILE A 288 9.96 -8.14 -6.72
N ILE A 289 9.46 -7.23 -7.57
CA ILE A 289 10.02 -6.89 -8.87
C ILE A 289 10.39 -5.41 -8.92
N GLU A 290 11.40 -5.08 -9.71
CA GLU A 290 11.76 -3.69 -10.02
C GLU A 290 12.36 -3.58 -11.43
N TYR A 291 12.42 -2.35 -11.97
CA TYR A 291 13.20 -2.04 -13.16
C TYR A 291 14.41 -1.18 -12.75
N PRO A 292 15.65 -1.72 -12.79
CA PRO A 292 16.84 -0.97 -12.38
C PRO A 292 17.05 0.35 -13.14
N ASP A 293 16.68 0.39 -14.42
CA ASP A 293 16.84 1.58 -15.28
C ASP A 293 15.70 2.60 -15.15
N HIS A 294 14.66 2.30 -14.38
CA HIS A 294 13.53 3.19 -14.14
C HIS A 294 13.78 4.08 -12.90
N PRO A 295 13.39 5.38 -12.87
CA PRO A 295 13.72 6.27 -11.75
C PRO A 295 13.20 5.77 -10.40
N TRP A 296 12.02 5.15 -10.40
CA TRP A 296 11.45 4.43 -9.27
C TRP A 296 10.32 3.51 -9.73
N PHE A 297 10.53 2.19 -9.80
CA PHE A 297 9.48 1.22 -10.16
C PHE A 297 9.63 0.00 -9.25
N ILE A 298 8.63 -0.25 -8.41
CA ILE A 298 8.63 -1.40 -7.50
C ILE A 298 7.23 -2.04 -7.53
N GLY A 299 7.18 -3.34 -7.78
CA GLY A 299 6.01 -4.18 -7.53
C GLY A 299 6.31 -5.11 -6.35
N VAL A 300 5.38 -5.25 -5.41
CA VAL A 300 5.49 -6.17 -4.27
C VAL A 300 4.27 -7.08 -4.19
N GLN A 301 4.46 -8.33 -3.76
CA GLN A 301 3.38 -9.30 -3.63
C GLN A 301 2.64 -9.19 -2.28
N TYR A 302 3.28 -8.56 -1.28
CA TYR A 302 2.72 -8.27 0.04
C TYR A 302 1.95 -6.94 0.10
N HIS A 303 1.37 -6.65 1.27
CA HIS A 303 0.61 -5.46 1.60
C HIS A 303 1.36 -4.56 2.61
N PRO A 304 2.31 -3.73 2.14
CA PRO A 304 3.12 -2.87 3.01
C PRO A 304 2.29 -1.82 3.76
N GLU A 305 1.11 -1.47 3.23
CA GLU A 305 0.19 -0.51 3.84
C GLU A 305 -0.28 -0.95 5.23
N LEU A 306 -0.29 -2.26 5.51
CA LEU A 306 -0.73 -2.83 6.78
C LEU A 306 0.29 -2.65 7.91
N LYS A 307 1.53 -2.26 7.58
CA LYS A 307 2.61 -2.00 8.55
C LYS A 307 2.97 -0.52 8.66
N SER A 308 2.41 0.34 7.82
CA SER A 308 2.67 1.78 7.85
C SER A 308 2.04 2.43 9.08
N LYS A 309 2.81 3.25 9.79
CA LYS A 309 2.36 3.99 10.97
C LYS A 309 2.71 5.48 10.82
N PRO A 310 1.96 6.39 11.46
CA PRO A 310 2.23 7.82 11.36
C PRO A 310 3.63 8.19 11.87
N PHE A 311 4.10 7.50 12.93
CA PHE A 311 5.44 7.73 13.48
C PHE A 311 6.54 6.80 12.95
N ALA A 312 6.17 5.84 12.13
CA ALA A 312 7.09 4.93 11.46
C ALA A 312 6.49 4.61 10.09
N PRO A 313 6.51 5.59 9.16
CA PRO A 313 6.02 5.39 7.80
C PRO A 313 6.71 4.19 7.18
N HIS A 314 5.96 3.40 6.42
CA HIS A 314 6.54 2.22 5.79
C HIS A 314 7.56 2.66 4.70
N PRO A 315 8.77 2.07 4.62
CA PRO A 315 9.83 2.54 3.73
C PRO A 315 9.44 2.65 2.25
N LEU A 316 8.65 1.69 1.73
CA LEU A 316 8.14 1.77 0.34
C LEU A 316 7.30 3.02 0.07
N PHE A 317 6.43 3.43 1.01
CA PHE A 317 5.60 4.62 0.82
C PHE A 317 6.40 5.91 0.99
N GLU A 318 7.34 5.94 1.95
CA GLU A 318 8.28 7.05 2.08
C GLU A 318 9.13 7.22 0.80
N GLY A 319 9.71 6.13 0.29
CA GLY A 319 10.52 6.12 -0.92
C GLY A 319 9.72 6.45 -2.18
N PHE A 320 8.49 5.96 -2.29
CA PHE A 320 7.58 6.25 -3.40
C PHE A 320 7.22 7.73 -3.45
N ILE A 321 6.80 8.31 -2.33
CA ILE A 321 6.46 9.73 -2.26
C ILE A 321 7.70 10.60 -2.48
N ALA A 322 8.87 10.20 -1.96
CA ALA A 322 10.13 10.89 -2.26
C ALA A 322 10.44 10.89 -3.77
N ALA A 323 10.16 9.80 -4.47
CA ALA A 323 10.30 9.73 -5.92
C ALA A 323 9.28 10.63 -6.65
N ALA A 324 8.03 10.66 -6.18
CA ALA A 324 7.01 11.56 -6.71
C ALA A 324 7.37 13.05 -6.50
N VAL A 325 7.96 13.42 -5.36
CA VAL A 325 8.45 14.78 -5.12
C VAL A 325 9.59 15.15 -6.07
N ARG A 326 10.46 14.19 -6.43
CA ARG A 326 11.48 14.44 -7.47
C ARG A 326 10.83 14.63 -8.83
N GLN A 327 9.84 13.80 -9.17
CA GLN A 327 9.10 13.89 -10.42
C GLN A 327 8.37 15.22 -10.56
N SER A 328 7.73 15.74 -9.50
CA SER A 328 7.00 17.00 -9.55
C SER A 328 7.87 18.23 -9.83
N ARG A 329 9.19 18.12 -9.65
CA ARG A 329 10.16 19.19 -9.93
C ARG A 329 10.72 19.14 -11.35
N LEU A 330 10.46 18.04 -12.08
CA LEU A 330 10.92 17.85 -13.47
C LEU A 330 9.88 18.31 -14.50
N VAL A 331 8.64 18.56 -14.07
CA VAL A 331 7.49 18.94 -14.90
C VAL A 331 7.33 20.45 -14.95
#